data_AF-A0A7D5QZB6-F1
#
_entry.id   AF-A0A7D5QZB6-F1
#
_cell.length_a   1.000
_cell.length_b   1.000
_cell.length_c   1.000
_cell.angle_alpha   90.00
_cell.angle_beta   90.00
_cell.angle_gamma   90.00
#
_symmetry.space_group_name_H-M   'P 1'
#
loop_
_entity.id
_entity.type
_entity.pdbx_description
1 polymer ?
#
loop_
_entity_poly.entity_id
_entity_poly.type
_entity_poly.pdbx_seq_one_letter_code
_entity_poly.pdbx_strand_id
1 'polypeptide(L)'
;MDNRQIAIISITSVAVLLTFSTIYSNFDILQAYAGVTLSSDNVAKSIQVRVTPSGTLEERAYDSFSRVGFVDGENNFLLESVPSKDKRSYYELLKRSIEDKRAESSDNRIHVSIDLFSGDGEIIQSLEYRDCKVTEYFVHGVDSKGKIFFTEEDGTVEIREVSKFSCVSFTLNLEPRNAGLVIDKIIDRFVDEDSDEFKFEYHGDDPYFSVNPLNSTEGELFYNSMTNTLQKFVNGEWVDISGKGGPPSPRR
;
A
#
# COMPACT_ATOMS: atom_id res chain seq x y z
N MET A 1 -10.80 -58.57 -56.48
CA MET A 1 -9.50 -58.91 -55.90
C MET A 1 -8.98 -57.65 -55.24
N ASP A 2 -9.21 -57.55 -53.93
CA ASP A 2 -8.87 -56.40 -53.10
C ASP A 2 -7.36 -56.34 -52.86
N ASN A 3 -6.72 -55.26 -53.29
CA ASN A 3 -5.35 -54.92 -52.88
C ASN A 3 -5.41 -53.77 -51.87
N ARG A 4 -5.22 -54.14 -50.61
CA ARG A 4 -5.02 -53.26 -49.46
C ARG A 4 -3.57 -52.79 -49.37
N GLN A 5 -3.42 -51.48 -49.13
CA GLN A 5 -2.43 -50.79 -48.26
C GLN A 5 -0.93 -50.94 -48.62
N ILE A 6 -0.05 -49.96 -48.42
CA ILE A 6 0.30 -49.30 -47.16
C ILE A 6 0.83 -47.89 -47.46
N ALA A 7 0.28 -46.88 -46.78
CA ALA A 7 0.83 -45.52 -46.74
C ALA A 7 1.90 -45.45 -45.64
N ILE A 8 3.09 -44.95 -45.99
CA ILE A 8 4.17 -44.65 -45.05
C ILE A 8 4.00 -43.20 -44.62
N ILE A 9 3.56 -42.98 -43.38
CA ILE A 9 3.57 -41.66 -42.73
C ILE A 9 4.81 -41.62 -41.84
N SER A 10 5.83 -40.85 -42.23
CA SER A 10 6.97 -40.57 -41.37
C SER A 10 6.56 -39.53 -40.33
N ILE A 11 6.44 -39.94 -39.07
CA ILE A 11 6.28 -39.04 -37.93
C ILE A 11 7.70 -38.68 -37.48
N THR A 12 8.20 -37.51 -37.87
CA THR A 12 9.37 -36.91 -37.23
C THR A 12 8.93 -36.28 -35.92
N SER A 13 9.28 -36.93 -34.82
CA SER A 13 9.14 -36.43 -33.46
C SER A 13 9.90 -35.12 -33.27
N VAL A 14 9.18 -34.04 -32.96
CA VAL A 14 9.76 -32.87 -32.31
C VAL A 14 9.37 -32.96 -30.84
N ALA A 15 10.33 -33.37 -30.01
CA ALA A 15 10.21 -33.26 -28.57
C ALA A 15 10.31 -31.78 -28.19
N VAL A 16 9.16 -31.14 -27.93
CA VAL A 16 9.14 -29.86 -27.23
C VAL A 16 9.21 -30.17 -25.74
N LEU A 17 10.36 -29.87 -25.16
CA LEU A 17 10.59 -29.84 -23.72
C LEU A 17 9.60 -28.88 -23.06
N LEU A 18 8.50 -29.42 -22.53
CA LEU A 18 7.68 -28.74 -21.53
C LEU A 18 8.46 -28.75 -20.22
N THR A 19 9.27 -27.73 -20.00
CA THR A 19 9.78 -27.42 -18.67
C THR A 19 8.62 -26.81 -17.88
N PHE A 20 8.23 -27.51 -16.82
CA PHE A 20 7.29 -27.02 -15.82
C PHE A 20 7.91 -25.80 -15.12
N SER A 21 7.51 -24.59 -15.52
CA SER A 21 7.65 -23.42 -14.66
C SER A 21 6.48 -23.42 -13.68
N THR A 22 6.64 -24.12 -12.56
CA THR A 22 5.86 -23.85 -11.35
C THR A 22 6.27 -22.48 -10.85
N ILE A 23 5.56 -21.44 -11.28
CA ILE A 23 5.64 -20.14 -10.62
C ILE A 23 4.98 -20.34 -9.26
N TYR A 24 5.81 -20.34 -8.23
CA TYR A 24 5.40 -20.17 -6.85
C TYR A 24 4.57 -18.89 -6.76
N SER A 25 3.26 -19.03 -6.65
CA SER A 25 2.40 -17.97 -6.11
C SER A 25 2.60 -17.96 -4.60
N ASN A 26 3.70 -17.35 -4.12
CA ASN A 26 3.81 -16.93 -2.73
C ASN A 26 2.92 -15.69 -2.53
N PHE A 27 1.62 -15.91 -2.39
CA PHE A 27 0.74 -14.96 -1.71
C PHE A 27 0.93 -15.16 -0.21
N ASP A 28 2.01 -14.62 0.35
CA ASP A 28 2.21 -14.53 1.79
C ASP A 28 3.31 -13.51 2.13
N ILE A 29 3.10 -12.23 1.79
CA ILE A 29 3.68 -11.12 2.54
C ILE A 29 2.67 -9.96 2.58
N LEU A 30 1.63 -10.12 3.38
CA LEU A 30 1.04 -9.01 4.14
C LEU A 30 1.28 -9.29 5.62
N GLN A 31 2.56 -9.46 5.98
CA GLN A 31 2.98 -9.36 7.36
C GLN A 31 3.09 -7.85 7.64
N ALA A 32 2.13 -7.31 8.37
CA ALA A 32 2.23 -5.96 8.89
C ALA A 32 3.43 -5.93 9.86
N TYR A 33 4.57 -5.47 9.36
CA TYR A 33 5.70 -5.12 10.20
C TYR A 33 5.29 -3.93 11.05
N ALA A 34 4.98 -4.15 12.33
CA ALA A 34 5.08 -3.11 13.34
C ALA A 34 6.56 -2.88 13.66
N GLY A 35 7.36 -2.51 12.66
CA GLY A 35 8.78 -2.22 12.84
C GLY A 35 8.97 -0.77 13.23
N VAL A 36 9.72 -0.54 14.32
CA VAL A 36 10.11 0.77 14.88
C VAL A 36 8.92 1.65 15.26
N THR A 37 8.93 2.26 16.45
CA THR A 37 8.06 3.43 16.68
C THR A 37 8.45 4.46 15.63
N LEU A 38 7.66 4.53 14.54
CA LEU A 38 7.82 5.56 13.53
C LEU A 38 7.76 6.88 14.30
N SER A 39 8.87 7.61 14.30
CA SER A 39 8.86 9.00 14.78
C SER A 39 7.69 9.68 14.11
N SER A 40 6.94 10.51 14.84
CA SER A 40 5.86 11.34 14.28
C SER A 40 6.31 12.13 13.06
N ASP A 41 7.61 12.36 12.94
CA ASP A 41 8.24 13.10 11.85
C ASP A 41 8.41 12.21 10.61
N ASN A 42 8.53 10.89 10.78
CA ASN A 42 8.71 9.92 9.70
C ASN A 42 7.39 9.26 9.23
N VAL A 43 6.26 9.65 9.81
CA VAL A 43 4.94 9.18 9.37
C VAL A 43 4.42 10.11 8.27
N ALA A 44 3.81 9.53 7.23
CA ALA A 44 3.13 10.31 6.20
C ALA A 44 1.98 11.12 6.83
N LYS A 45 2.07 12.44 6.75
CA LYS A 45 1.07 13.37 7.30
C LYS A 45 0.13 13.93 6.24
N SER A 46 0.63 14.17 5.02
CA SER A 46 -0.16 14.75 3.94
C SER A 46 0.12 14.09 2.60
N ILE A 47 -0.84 14.23 1.70
CA ILE A 47 -0.79 13.67 0.35
C ILE A 47 -0.94 14.83 -0.63
N GLN A 48 -0.06 14.91 -1.63
CA GLN A 48 -0.29 15.75 -2.80
C GLN A 48 -0.53 14.87 -4.01
N VAL A 49 -1.63 15.12 -4.71
CA VAL A 49 -1.98 14.45 -5.95
C VAL A 49 -1.72 15.41 -7.10
N ARG A 50 -0.81 15.03 -8.00
CA ARG A 50 -0.51 15.73 -9.24
C ARG A 50 -1.13 14.99 -10.41
N VAL A 51 -1.90 15.69 -11.24
CA VAL A 51 -2.60 15.14 -12.40
C VAL A 51 -2.16 15.87 -13.65
N THR A 52 -1.74 15.10 -14.65
CA THR A 52 -1.33 15.62 -15.97
C THR A 52 -2.13 14.91 -17.05
N PRO A 53 -3.05 15.59 -17.75
CA PRO A 53 -3.76 14.98 -18.87
C PRO A 53 -2.80 14.51 -19.97
N SER A 54 -3.02 13.32 -20.48
CA SER A 54 -2.19 12.74 -21.54
C SER A 54 -2.20 13.63 -22.78
N GLY A 55 -1.01 13.83 -23.37
CA GLY A 55 -0.84 14.75 -24.51
C GLY A 55 -0.70 16.23 -24.12
N THR A 56 -0.70 16.56 -22.83
CA THR A 56 -0.45 17.92 -22.33
C THR A 56 0.75 17.97 -21.40
N LEU A 57 1.27 19.18 -21.15
CA LEU A 57 2.28 19.46 -20.11
C LEU A 57 1.68 20.20 -18.91
N GLU A 58 0.35 20.34 -18.87
CA GLU A 58 -0.35 21.04 -17.79
C GLU A 58 -0.51 20.11 -16.59
N GLU A 59 0.39 20.24 -15.63
CA GLU A 59 0.27 19.57 -14.33
C GLU A 59 -0.62 20.38 -13.39
N ARG A 60 -1.50 19.69 -12.65
CA ARG A 60 -2.34 20.28 -11.60
C ARG A 60 -2.15 19.52 -10.30
N ALA A 61 -1.85 20.24 -9.22
CA ALA A 61 -1.65 19.67 -7.90
C ALA A 61 -2.86 19.91 -6.99
N TYR A 62 -3.17 18.92 -6.15
CA TYR A 62 -4.26 18.95 -5.17
C TYR A 62 -3.77 18.36 -3.84
N ASP A 63 -3.98 19.08 -2.75
CA ASP A 63 -3.52 18.74 -1.39
C ASP A 63 -4.67 18.29 -0.46
N SER A 64 -5.91 18.41 -0.92
CA SER A 64 -7.13 18.08 -0.17
C SER A 64 -7.49 16.59 -0.16
N PHE A 65 -6.57 15.71 -0.57
CA PHE A 65 -6.77 14.27 -0.53
C PHE A 65 -6.35 13.68 0.81
N SER A 66 -7.23 12.88 1.41
CA SER A 66 -7.01 12.32 2.76
C SER A 66 -6.46 10.90 2.71
N ARG A 67 -6.72 10.16 1.63
CA ARG A 67 -6.35 8.75 1.54
C ARG A 67 -6.15 8.28 0.11
N VAL A 68 -5.13 7.45 -0.06
CA VAL A 68 -4.90 6.58 -1.22
C VAL A 68 -5.16 5.13 -0.81
N GLY A 69 -5.73 4.33 -1.71
CA GLY A 69 -5.91 2.89 -1.52
C GLY A 69 -5.70 2.11 -2.81
N PHE A 70 -5.27 0.86 -2.72
CA PHE A 70 -5.12 -0.03 -3.87
C PHE A 70 -6.42 -0.79 -4.14
N VAL A 71 -6.79 -0.96 -5.41
CA VAL A 71 -8.03 -1.59 -5.83
C VAL A 71 -7.70 -2.70 -6.81
N ASP A 72 -7.66 -3.97 -6.40
CA ASP A 72 -7.45 -5.07 -7.36
C ASP A 72 -6.12 -4.94 -8.15
N GLY A 73 -5.01 -5.06 -7.45
CA GLY A 73 -3.65 -4.96 -8.01
C GLY A 73 -3.00 -3.59 -7.87
N GLU A 74 -1.72 -3.50 -8.23
CA GLU A 74 -0.88 -2.30 -8.02
C GLU A 74 -1.19 -1.15 -9.01
N ASN A 75 -1.68 -1.46 -10.20
CA ASN A 75 -1.98 -0.48 -11.26
C ASN A 75 -3.34 0.20 -11.11
N ASN A 76 -4.11 -0.20 -10.10
CA ASN A 76 -5.46 0.25 -9.88
C ASN A 76 -5.53 0.82 -8.46
N PHE A 77 -6.02 2.04 -8.34
CA PHE A 77 -6.04 2.73 -7.05
C PHE A 77 -7.30 3.57 -6.89
N LEU A 78 -7.54 4.00 -5.67
CA LEU A 78 -8.56 4.96 -5.33
C LEU A 78 -7.96 6.14 -4.57
N LEU A 79 -8.61 7.28 -4.74
CA LEU A 79 -8.43 8.48 -3.93
C LEU A 79 -9.72 8.76 -3.18
N GLU A 80 -9.61 8.98 -1.88
CA GLU A 80 -10.74 9.28 -1.00
C GLU A 80 -10.45 10.60 -0.25
N SER A 81 -11.47 11.46 -0.16
CA SER A 81 -11.37 12.76 0.50
C SER A 81 -12.74 13.37 0.79
N VAL A 82 -12.76 14.53 1.45
CA VAL A 82 -13.97 15.36 1.61
C VAL A 82 -14.13 16.26 0.38
N PRO A 83 -15.35 16.45 -0.17
CA PRO A 83 -15.56 17.38 -1.27
C PRO A 83 -15.11 18.79 -0.94
N SER A 84 -14.42 19.45 -1.87
CA SER A 84 -13.87 20.78 -1.65
C SER A 84 -13.86 21.63 -2.92
N LYS A 85 -13.82 22.96 -2.76
CA LYS A 85 -13.93 23.90 -3.89
C LYS A 85 -12.66 23.94 -4.74
N ASP A 86 -11.49 23.71 -4.14
CA ASP A 86 -10.18 23.65 -4.81
C ASP A 86 -10.11 22.51 -5.83
N LYS A 87 -10.83 21.40 -5.61
CA LYS A 87 -10.93 20.27 -6.54
C LYS A 87 -11.87 20.49 -7.73
N ARG A 88 -12.38 21.70 -7.96
CA ARG A 88 -13.28 21.97 -9.09
C ARG A 88 -12.69 21.54 -10.44
N SER A 89 -11.41 21.87 -10.69
CA SER A 89 -10.74 21.48 -11.93
C SER A 89 -10.53 19.98 -12.04
N TYR A 90 -10.38 19.29 -10.90
CA TYR A 90 -10.27 17.84 -10.83
C TYR A 90 -11.61 17.18 -11.19
N TYR A 91 -12.73 17.67 -10.67
CA TYR A 91 -14.06 17.12 -11.03
C TYR A 91 -14.38 17.25 -12.52
N GLU A 92 -13.96 18.34 -13.17
CA GLU A 92 -14.11 18.51 -14.62
C GLU A 92 -13.29 17.47 -15.40
N LEU A 93 -12.10 17.08 -14.90
CA LEU A 93 -11.30 16.00 -15.48
C LEU A 93 -11.99 14.65 -15.32
N LEU A 94 -12.48 14.33 -14.12
CA LEU A 94 -13.20 13.09 -13.87
C LEU A 94 -14.45 12.97 -14.74
N LYS A 95 -15.23 14.06 -14.80
CA LYS A 95 -16.44 14.14 -15.61
C LYS A 95 -16.14 13.83 -17.08
N ARG A 96 -15.12 14.47 -17.66
CA ARG A 96 -14.70 14.20 -19.05
C ARG A 96 -14.28 12.75 -19.25
N SER A 97 -13.50 12.19 -18.31
CA SER A 97 -13.06 10.79 -18.40
C SER A 97 -14.21 9.78 -18.30
N ILE A 98 -15.29 10.07 -17.57
CA ILE A 98 -16.45 9.16 -17.39
C ILE A 98 -17.47 9.35 -18.51
N GLU A 99 -17.75 10.59 -18.92
CA GLU A 99 -18.81 10.90 -19.90
C GLU A 99 -18.39 10.61 -21.34
N ASP A 100 -17.08 10.64 -21.66
CA ASP A 100 -16.64 10.36 -23.02
C ASP A 100 -16.82 8.88 -23.34
N LYS A 101 -17.80 8.59 -24.20
CA LYS A 101 -18.07 7.25 -24.73
C LYS A 101 -16.92 6.68 -25.56
N ARG A 102 -15.93 7.51 -25.91
CA ARG A 102 -14.60 7.10 -26.40
C ARG A 102 -13.61 6.99 -25.24
N ALA A 103 -13.98 6.39 -24.12
CA ALA A 103 -13.11 6.17 -22.96
C ALA A 103 -11.79 5.42 -23.26
N GLU A 104 -11.66 4.87 -24.47
CA GLU A 104 -10.47 4.24 -25.03
C GLU A 104 -9.54 5.23 -25.78
N SER A 105 -9.97 6.47 -26.07
CA SER A 105 -9.11 7.46 -26.72
C SER A 105 -7.99 7.89 -25.77
N SER A 106 -6.77 7.97 -26.29
CA SER A 106 -5.59 8.45 -25.56
C SER A 106 -5.80 9.83 -24.94
N ASP A 107 -6.67 10.64 -25.53
CA ASP A 107 -6.90 12.03 -25.15
C ASP A 107 -7.63 12.18 -23.79
N ASN A 108 -8.28 11.12 -23.31
CA ASN A 108 -8.96 11.09 -22.01
C ASN A 108 -8.13 10.43 -20.91
N ARG A 109 -6.93 9.97 -21.23
CA ARG A 109 -6.03 9.38 -20.25
C ARG A 109 -5.36 10.46 -19.42
N ILE A 110 -4.99 10.10 -18.20
CA ILE A 110 -4.33 10.99 -17.26
C ILE A 110 -3.14 10.28 -16.63
N HIS A 111 -2.05 11.01 -16.42
CA HIS A 111 -0.96 10.60 -15.55
C HIS A 111 -1.24 11.14 -14.15
N VAL A 112 -1.08 10.29 -13.14
CA VAL A 112 -1.33 10.66 -11.74
C VAL A 112 -0.08 10.35 -10.93
N SER A 113 0.45 11.36 -10.25
CA SER A 113 1.53 11.19 -9.27
C SER A 113 0.98 11.50 -7.89
N ILE A 114 1.28 10.66 -6.91
CA ILE A 114 0.84 10.80 -5.53
C ILE A 114 2.07 10.88 -4.65
N ASP A 115 2.33 12.06 -4.11
CA ASP A 115 3.46 12.32 -3.24
C ASP A 115 3.01 12.25 -1.78
N LEU A 116 3.67 11.40 -1.00
CA LEU A 116 3.45 11.22 0.43
C LEU A 116 4.48 12.06 1.19
N PHE A 117 4.00 13.01 2.00
CA PHE A 117 4.86 13.93 2.73
C PHE A 117 4.98 13.54 4.21
N SER A 118 6.19 13.64 4.76
CA SER A 118 6.46 13.53 6.19
C SER A 118 5.99 14.74 6.97
N GLY A 119 6.07 14.66 8.30
CA GLY A 119 5.64 15.75 9.17
C GLY A 119 6.49 17.01 9.11
N ASP A 120 7.68 16.93 8.53
CA ASP A 120 8.61 18.03 8.25
C ASP A 120 8.47 18.59 6.81
N GLY A 121 7.58 18.02 6.00
CA GLY A 121 7.32 18.47 4.63
C GLY A 121 8.28 17.89 3.58
N GLU A 122 9.11 16.91 3.91
CA GLU A 122 9.87 16.15 2.92
C GLU A 122 9.00 15.09 2.21
N ILE A 123 9.36 14.72 0.98
CA ILE A 123 8.71 13.60 0.28
C ILE A 123 9.29 12.31 0.84
N ILE A 124 8.43 11.46 1.41
CA ILE A 124 8.78 10.10 1.82
C ILE A 124 8.83 9.20 0.58
N GLN A 125 7.83 9.35 -0.30
CA GLN A 125 7.58 8.43 -1.40
C GLN A 125 6.67 9.05 -2.45
N SER A 126 6.94 8.74 -3.72
CA SER A 126 6.08 9.12 -4.84
C SER A 126 5.55 7.88 -5.56
N LEU A 127 4.23 7.82 -5.73
CA LEU A 127 3.53 6.79 -6.49
C LEU A 127 3.18 7.36 -7.86
N GLU A 128 3.81 6.85 -8.91
CA GLU A 128 3.61 7.34 -10.27
C GLU A 128 2.76 6.37 -11.09
N TYR A 129 1.62 6.84 -11.58
CA TYR A 129 0.69 6.08 -12.40
C TYR A 129 0.58 6.71 -13.78
N ARG A 130 0.63 5.88 -14.83
CA ARG A 130 0.54 6.36 -16.22
C ARG A 130 -0.68 5.83 -16.95
N ASP A 131 -1.17 6.67 -17.86
CA ASP A 131 -2.22 6.35 -18.81
C ASP A 131 -3.50 5.83 -18.14
N CYS A 132 -3.86 6.46 -17.03
CA CYS A 132 -5.01 6.10 -16.21
C CYS A 132 -6.33 6.51 -16.86
N LYS A 133 -7.34 5.68 -16.64
CA LYS A 133 -8.74 6.01 -16.87
C LYS A 133 -9.48 6.04 -15.54
N VAL A 134 -10.45 6.95 -15.43
CA VAL A 134 -11.36 6.97 -14.28
C VAL A 134 -12.38 5.85 -14.49
N THR A 135 -12.40 4.89 -13.58
CA THR A 135 -13.34 3.75 -13.65
C THR A 135 -14.62 4.04 -12.89
N GLU A 136 -14.55 4.80 -11.81
CA GLU A 136 -15.69 5.09 -10.97
C GLU A 136 -15.49 6.41 -10.21
N TYR A 137 -16.59 7.14 -10.01
CA TYR A 137 -16.66 8.25 -9.06
C TYR A 137 -17.98 8.17 -8.31
N PHE A 138 -17.93 8.25 -6.99
CA PHE A 138 -19.14 8.29 -6.17
C PHE A 138 -18.92 9.06 -4.87
N VAL A 139 -20.03 9.48 -4.27
CA VAL A 139 -20.08 10.18 -3.00
C VAL A 139 -20.86 9.33 -2.00
N HIS A 140 -20.38 9.24 -0.78
CA HIS A 140 -21.03 8.48 0.29
C HIS A 140 -20.93 9.22 1.63
N GLY A 141 -21.88 8.97 2.53
CA GLY A 141 -21.86 9.49 3.89
C GLY A 141 -21.22 8.50 4.86
N VAL A 142 -20.44 9.01 5.79
CA VAL A 142 -19.82 8.24 6.88
C VAL A 142 -20.43 8.69 8.21
N ASP A 143 -21.23 7.81 8.81
CA ASP A 143 -21.99 8.04 10.05
C ASP A 143 -21.64 7.02 11.17
N SER A 144 -20.60 6.19 10.95
CA SER A 144 -20.31 5.09 11.87
C SER A 144 -19.41 5.54 13.02
N LYS A 145 -19.90 5.37 14.25
CA LYS A 145 -19.06 5.38 15.46
C LYS A 145 -17.93 4.37 15.29
N GLY A 146 -16.68 4.84 15.32
CA GLY A 146 -15.48 4.02 15.13
C GLY A 146 -14.78 4.16 13.77
N LYS A 147 -15.29 4.99 12.86
CA LYS A 147 -14.52 5.44 11.69
C LYS A 147 -13.80 6.75 12.01
N ILE A 148 -12.56 6.86 11.57
CA ILE A 148 -11.75 8.09 11.71
C ILE A 148 -12.29 9.11 10.70
N PHE A 149 -12.74 10.26 11.18
CA PHE A 149 -13.15 11.40 10.36
C PHE A 149 -11.92 12.07 9.73
N PHE A 150 -12.09 12.63 8.53
CA PHE A 150 -11.04 13.45 7.91
C PHE A 150 -11.08 14.88 8.41
N THR A 151 -12.20 15.30 8.99
CA THR A 151 -12.42 16.59 9.62
C THR A 151 -12.52 16.45 11.14
N GLU A 152 -12.17 17.51 11.86
CA GLU A 152 -12.25 17.56 13.33
C GLU A 152 -13.68 17.80 13.86
N GLU A 153 -14.69 17.87 12.98
CA GLU A 153 -16.07 18.11 13.38
C GLU A 153 -16.73 16.82 13.92
N ASP A 154 -16.66 16.69 15.24
CA ASP A 154 -17.27 15.57 15.96
C ASP A 154 -18.81 15.61 15.88
N GLY A 155 -19.41 14.50 15.42
CA GLY A 155 -20.82 14.19 15.66
C GLY A 155 -21.78 14.40 14.49
N THR A 156 -21.30 14.59 13.26
CA THR A 156 -22.13 14.65 12.05
C THR A 156 -21.73 13.61 11.01
N VAL A 157 -22.62 13.36 10.04
CA VAL A 157 -22.32 12.54 8.87
C VAL A 157 -21.27 13.27 8.01
N GLU A 158 -20.09 12.67 7.83
CA GLU A 158 -19.07 13.21 6.93
C GLU A 158 -19.31 12.72 5.51
N ILE A 159 -19.46 13.65 4.58
CA ILE A 159 -19.62 13.34 3.17
C ILE A 159 -18.24 13.16 2.55
N ARG A 160 -18.01 12.00 1.94
CA ARG A 160 -16.76 11.65 1.27
C ARG A 160 -16.98 11.34 -0.18
N GLU A 161 -16.01 11.72 -0.99
CA GLU A 161 -15.92 11.34 -2.39
C GLU A 161 -14.81 10.32 -2.60
N VAL A 162 -15.08 9.41 -3.53
CA VAL A 162 -14.13 8.37 -3.94
C VAL A 162 -14.00 8.44 -5.45
N SER A 163 -12.77 8.47 -5.93
CA SER A 163 -12.43 8.33 -7.35
C SER A 163 -11.58 7.08 -7.53
N LYS A 164 -11.96 6.19 -8.43
CA LYS A 164 -11.21 4.97 -8.76
C LYS A 164 -10.57 5.10 -10.12
N PHE A 165 -9.35 4.59 -10.23
CA PHE A 165 -8.53 4.65 -11.42
C PHE A 165 -8.05 3.26 -11.81
N SER A 166 -7.93 3.06 -13.12
CA SER A 166 -7.25 1.92 -13.70
C SER A 166 -6.18 2.41 -14.66
N CYS A 167 -4.94 2.02 -14.41
CA CYS A 167 -3.77 2.54 -15.12
C CYS A 167 -3.04 1.44 -15.88
N VAL A 168 -2.25 1.85 -16.88
CA VAL A 168 -1.43 0.91 -17.66
C VAL A 168 -0.19 0.50 -16.90
N SER A 169 0.36 1.41 -16.09
CA SER A 169 1.55 1.15 -15.31
C SER A 169 1.57 1.93 -14.01
N PHE A 170 2.33 1.39 -13.07
CA PHE A 170 2.66 1.93 -11.77
C PHE A 170 4.18 1.91 -11.62
N THR A 171 4.75 2.96 -11.04
CA THR A 171 6.16 3.05 -10.69
C THR A 171 6.27 3.64 -9.29
N LEU A 172 7.09 2.98 -8.47
CA LEU A 172 7.40 3.44 -7.14
C LEU A 172 8.73 4.20 -7.17
N ASN A 173 8.67 5.50 -6.90
CA ASN A 173 9.87 6.32 -6.77
C ASN A 173 10.16 6.55 -5.29
N LEU A 174 11.26 5.96 -4.83
CA LEU A 174 11.81 6.16 -3.51
C LEU A 174 12.96 7.15 -3.66
N GLU A 175 12.77 8.41 -3.27
CA GLU A 175 13.91 9.30 -3.17
C GLU A 175 14.85 8.74 -2.09
N PRO A 176 16.10 8.43 -2.43
CA PRO A 176 17.04 7.90 -1.45
C PRO A 176 17.35 9.00 -0.45
N ARG A 177 16.75 8.94 0.75
CA ARG A 177 17.14 9.77 1.90
C ARG A 177 18.65 9.65 2.09
N ASN A 178 19.40 10.70 1.74
CA ASN A 178 20.81 10.87 2.07
C ASN A 178 21.62 9.56 2.15
N ALA A 179 21.62 8.78 1.06
CA ALA A 179 22.40 7.54 1.02
C ALA A 179 23.88 7.79 1.36
N GLY A 180 24.39 9.00 1.10
CA GLY A 180 25.74 9.41 1.50
C GLY A 180 26.00 9.37 3.01
N LEU A 181 25.07 9.83 3.86
CA LEU A 181 25.31 9.88 5.32
C LEU A 181 25.13 8.53 6.02
N VAL A 182 24.33 7.63 5.45
CA VAL A 182 24.17 6.27 5.95
C VAL A 182 25.32 5.38 5.47
N ILE A 183 25.77 5.56 4.22
CA ILE A 183 26.96 4.86 3.70
C ILE A 183 28.21 5.31 4.46
N ASP A 184 28.41 6.60 4.75
CA ASP A 184 29.58 7.06 5.51
C ASP A 184 29.60 6.50 6.94
N LYS A 185 28.45 6.42 7.62
CA LYS A 185 28.35 5.78 8.95
C LYS A 185 28.55 4.26 8.92
N ILE A 186 28.20 3.63 7.81
CA ILE A 186 28.39 2.19 7.59
C ILE A 186 29.85 1.91 7.24
N ILE A 187 30.49 2.73 6.41
CA ILE A 187 31.90 2.63 6.05
C ILE A 187 32.79 2.93 7.25
N ASP A 188 32.52 3.99 8.04
CA ASP A 188 33.25 4.25 9.29
C ASP A 188 33.12 3.10 10.29
N ARG A 189 32.02 2.35 10.27
CA ARG A 189 31.85 1.13 11.09
C ARG A 189 32.56 -0.11 10.53
N PHE A 190 32.77 -0.18 9.21
CA PHE A 190 33.52 -1.28 8.60
C PHE A 190 35.03 -1.08 8.64
N VAL A 191 35.50 0.16 8.82
CA VAL A 191 36.95 0.46 8.93
C VAL A 191 37.49 0.18 10.35
N ASP A 192 36.64 0.04 11.37
CA ASP A 192 36.99 -0.54 12.68
C ASP A 192 36.93 -2.08 12.65
N GLU A 193 37.62 -2.65 11.66
CA GLU A 193 37.66 -4.08 11.31
C GLU A 193 38.52 -4.92 12.28
N ASP A 194 38.38 -4.70 13.59
CA ASP A 194 39.04 -5.51 14.64
C ASP A 194 38.14 -5.79 15.87
N SER A 195 36.86 -5.38 15.88
CA SER A 195 35.93 -5.82 16.93
C SER A 195 35.10 -7.02 16.47
N ASP A 196 35.42 -8.19 17.02
CA ASP A 196 34.78 -9.51 16.84
C ASP A 196 33.26 -9.60 17.19
N GLU A 197 32.51 -8.50 17.21
CA GLU A 197 31.19 -8.44 17.86
C GLU A 197 29.95 -8.31 16.96
N PHE A 198 30.06 -8.48 15.63
CA PHE A 198 28.87 -8.48 14.76
C PHE A 198 28.79 -9.67 13.81
N LYS A 199 28.54 -10.84 14.40
CA LYS A 199 27.74 -11.88 13.73
C LYS A 199 26.28 -11.44 13.75
N PHE A 200 25.72 -11.12 12.59
CA PHE A 200 24.26 -11.08 12.41
C PHE A 200 23.71 -12.51 12.49
N GLU A 201 23.52 -13.00 13.71
CA GLU A 201 22.69 -14.18 13.97
C GLU A 201 21.23 -13.76 13.86
N TYR A 202 20.57 -14.21 12.79
CA TYR A 202 19.13 -14.13 12.62
C TYR A 202 18.47 -15.03 13.67
N HIS A 203 18.21 -14.49 14.87
CA HIS A 203 17.35 -15.15 15.85
C HIS A 203 15.90 -14.95 15.42
N GLY A 204 15.22 -16.03 15.04
CA GLY A 204 13.80 -16.05 14.64
C GLY A 204 12.80 -15.75 15.77
N ASP A 205 13.26 -15.16 16.86
CA ASP A 205 12.47 -14.76 18.01
C ASP A 205 12.57 -13.25 18.12
N ASP A 206 11.73 -12.49 17.40
CA ASP A 206 11.59 -11.06 17.61
C ASP A 206 10.92 -10.83 18.98
N PRO A 207 11.68 -10.45 20.03
CA PRO A 207 11.18 -10.42 21.39
C PRO A 207 10.28 -9.20 21.63
N TYR A 208 10.21 -8.27 20.66
CA TYR A 208 9.62 -6.96 20.86
C TYR A 208 8.08 -6.97 20.91
N PHE A 209 7.44 -7.99 20.34
CA PHE A 209 5.97 -8.12 20.29
C PHE A 209 5.42 -9.38 20.99
N SER A 210 6.32 -10.18 21.56
CA SER A 210 5.99 -11.50 22.12
C SER A 210 6.07 -11.54 23.65
N VAL A 211 6.76 -10.58 24.28
CA VAL A 211 7.01 -10.56 25.73
C VAL A 211 6.39 -9.33 26.37
N ASN A 212 5.59 -9.57 27.40
CA ASN A 212 4.91 -8.51 28.15
C ASN A 212 5.93 -7.62 28.89
N PRO A 213 5.73 -6.28 28.92
CA PRO A 213 6.60 -5.40 29.69
C PRO A 213 6.54 -5.73 31.18
N LEU A 214 7.70 -5.86 31.83
CA LEU A 214 7.81 -6.15 33.27
C LEU A 214 7.35 -4.97 34.14
N ASN A 215 7.41 -3.74 33.62
CA ASN A 215 7.09 -2.51 34.34
C ASN A 215 5.90 -1.79 33.67
N SER A 216 4.71 -2.36 33.81
CA SER A 216 3.48 -1.83 33.20
C SER A 216 2.64 -1.02 34.18
N THR A 217 1.86 -0.07 33.66
CA THR A 217 0.93 0.75 34.47
C THR A 217 -0.50 0.23 34.37
N GLU A 218 -1.29 0.42 35.44
CA GLU A 218 -2.68 -0.04 35.47
C GLU A 218 -3.47 0.55 34.29
N GLY A 219 -4.07 -0.33 33.49
CA GLY A 219 -4.86 0.03 32.31
C GLY A 219 -4.10 0.06 30.98
N GLU A 220 -2.79 -0.15 30.99
CA GLU A 220 -1.96 -0.23 29.79
C GLU A 220 -2.41 -1.37 28.86
N LEU A 221 -2.29 -1.15 27.54
CA LEU A 221 -2.69 -2.10 26.51
C LEU A 221 -1.45 -2.64 25.80
N PHE A 222 -1.40 -3.95 25.58
CA PHE A 222 -0.33 -4.62 24.87
C PHE A 222 -0.94 -5.66 23.94
N TYR A 223 -0.41 -5.73 22.71
CA TYR A 223 -0.79 -6.76 21.77
C TYR A 223 0.29 -7.85 21.75
N ASN A 224 -0.08 -9.06 22.18
CA ASN A 224 0.81 -10.21 22.17
C ASN A 224 0.70 -10.93 20.82
N SER A 225 1.75 -10.86 20.01
CA SER A 225 1.78 -11.45 18.67
C SER A 225 1.84 -12.98 18.67
N MET A 226 2.40 -13.59 19.72
CA MET A 226 2.50 -15.04 19.86
C MET A 226 1.14 -15.69 20.12
N THR A 227 0.31 -15.03 20.94
CA THR A 227 -1.04 -15.50 21.25
C THR A 227 -2.12 -14.87 20.37
N ASN A 228 -1.78 -13.83 19.59
CA ASN A 228 -2.73 -13.03 18.82
C ASN A 228 -3.86 -12.49 19.70
N THR A 229 -3.49 -11.92 20.85
CA THR A 229 -4.46 -11.38 21.83
C THR A 229 -4.10 -9.97 22.26
N LEU A 230 -5.12 -9.11 22.34
CA LEU A 230 -5.01 -7.82 23.00
C LEU A 230 -5.18 -8.03 24.50
N GLN A 231 -4.18 -7.61 25.27
CA GLN A 231 -4.14 -7.73 26.71
C GLN A 231 -4.20 -6.35 27.37
N LYS A 232 -4.77 -6.28 28.57
CA LYS A 232 -4.81 -5.09 29.41
C LYS A 232 -4.16 -5.40 30.76
N PHE A 233 -3.31 -4.52 31.26
CA PHE A 233 -2.71 -4.67 32.58
C PHE A 233 -3.73 -4.29 33.66
N VAL A 234 -4.10 -5.26 34.50
CA VAL A 234 -5.10 -5.13 35.56
C VAL A 234 -4.61 -5.80 36.83
N ASN A 235 -4.51 -5.06 37.92
CA ASN A 235 -4.09 -5.55 39.24
C ASN A 235 -2.73 -6.27 39.24
N GLY A 236 -1.78 -5.81 38.42
CA GLY A 236 -0.45 -6.42 38.34
C GLY A 236 -0.34 -7.60 37.37
N GLU A 237 -1.42 -7.96 36.67
CA GLU A 237 -1.44 -9.06 35.70
C GLU A 237 -1.94 -8.59 34.33
N TRP A 238 -1.45 -9.22 33.26
CA TRP A 238 -1.94 -8.99 31.92
C TRP A 238 -3.14 -9.89 31.64
N VAL A 239 -4.32 -9.27 31.47
CA VAL A 239 -5.59 -9.96 31.23
C VAL A 239 -5.95 -9.85 29.75
N ASP A 240 -6.23 -10.99 29.11
CA ASP A 240 -6.72 -11.02 27.73
C ASP A 240 -8.12 -10.38 27.61
N ILE A 241 -8.23 -9.37 26.76
CA ILE A 241 -9.48 -8.66 26.44
C ILE A 241 -9.94 -8.90 24.99
N SER A 242 -9.22 -9.70 24.21
CA SER A 242 -9.50 -9.99 22.80
C SER A 242 -10.89 -10.62 22.56
N GLY A 243 -11.42 -11.34 23.56
CA GLY A 243 -12.78 -11.91 23.55
C GLY A 243 -13.93 -10.90 23.53
N LYS A 244 -13.66 -9.59 23.64
CA LYS A 244 -14.69 -8.53 23.55
C LYS A 244 -14.68 -7.73 22.24
N GLY A 245 -13.88 -8.08 21.23
CA GLY A 245 -13.97 -7.41 19.93
C GLY A 245 -12.82 -7.56 18.94
N GLY A 246 -11.97 -8.57 19.04
CA GLY A 246 -10.97 -8.84 18.00
C GLY A 246 -11.60 -9.44 16.72
N PRO A 247 -11.10 -9.12 15.51
CA PRO A 247 -11.51 -9.80 14.29
C PRO A 247 -11.23 -11.30 14.43
N PRO A 248 -12.17 -12.17 14.03
CA PRO A 248 -12.04 -13.61 14.23
C PRO A 248 -10.79 -14.13 13.52
N SER A 249 -9.98 -14.89 14.26
CA SER A 249 -8.86 -15.63 13.66
C SER A 249 -9.40 -16.61 12.60
N PRO A 250 -8.70 -16.78 11.46
CA PRO A 250 -9.08 -17.78 10.48
C PRO A 250 -9.04 -19.17 11.14
N ARG A 251 -10.18 -19.87 11.15
CA ARG A 251 -10.22 -21.27 11.58
C ARG A 251 -9.47 -22.11 10.55
N ARG A 252 -8.50 -22.91 11.03
CA ARG A 252 -7.83 -23.97 10.26
C ARG A 252 -8.83 -25.01 9.77
#